data_AF-A0A521G4M0-F1
#
_entry.id   AF-A0A521G4M0-F1
#
_cell.length_a   1.000
_cell.length_b   1.000
_cell.length_c   1.000
_cell.angle_alpha   90.00
_cell.angle_beta   90.00
_cell.angle_gamma   90.00
#
_symmetry.space_group_name_H-M   'P 1'
#
loop_
_entity.id
_entity.type
_entity.pdbx_description
1 polymer ?
#
loop_
_entity_poly.entity_id
_entity_poly.type
_entity_poly.pdbx_seq_one_letter_code
_entity_poly.pdbx_strand_id
1 'polypeptide(L)'
;MDSYILIGVTAFLGAIFAGGAMLMARLLAYRSPDSFLKRQAYECSETPIGAARIRFKVAYYIFALLFLLFDIETLFLFPCMIIFRAVAAGAAGAVTINLLYIELFGFIFVLFSGLIYAWRKGVLVWE
;
A
#
# COMPACT_ATOMS: atom_id res chain seq x y z
N MET A 1 9.33 12.90 21.88
CA MET A 1 10.29 13.17 20.78
C MET A 1 11.23 11.98 20.57
N ASP A 2 11.69 11.36 21.65
CA ASP A 2 12.59 10.18 21.61
C ASP A 2 12.07 9.01 20.77
N SER A 3 10.76 8.74 20.78
CA SER A 3 10.16 7.69 19.94
C SER A 3 10.27 7.97 18.43
N TYR A 4 10.15 9.23 18.00
CA TYR A 4 10.33 9.58 16.59
C TYR A 4 11.80 9.53 16.17
N ILE A 5 12.70 9.89 17.08
CA ILE A 5 14.15 9.72 16.88
C ILE A 5 14.49 8.24 16.71
N LEU A 6 13.91 7.36 17.54
CA LEU A 6 14.10 5.91 17.41
C LEU A 6 13.63 5.39 16.05
N ILE A 7 12.46 5.80 15.57
CA ILE A 7 11.95 5.40 14.24
C ILE A 7 12.89 5.88 13.12
N GLY A 8 13.37 7.12 13.21
CA GLY A 8 14.32 7.66 12.24
C GLY A 8 15.64 6.90 12.23
N VAL A 9 16.18 6.60 13.41
CA VAL A 9 17.44 5.84 13.56
C VAL A 9 17.28 4.40 13.05
N THR A 10 16.19 3.72 13.36
CA THR A 10 15.97 2.34 12.88
C THR A 10 15.78 2.28 11.36
N ALA A 11 15.02 3.22 10.77
CA ALA A 11 14.89 3.31 9.32
C ALA A 11 16.24 3.59 8.64
N PHE A 12 17.05 4.48 9.20
CA PHE A 12 18.38 4.80 8.70
C PHE A 12 19.34 3.61 8.79
N LEU A 13 19.36 2.89 9.93
CA LEU A 13 20.15 1.67 10.08
C LEU A 13 19.70 0.57 9.12
N GLY A 14 18.39 0.43 8.89
CA GLY A 14 17.84 -0.50 7.89
C GLY A 14 18.32 -0.17 6.46
N ALA A 15 18.34 1.11 6.09
CA ALA A 15 18.87 1.56 4.80
C ALA A 15 20.38 1.30 4.68
N ILE A 16 21.16 1.56 5.73
CA ILE A 16 22.60 1.23 5.77
C ILE A 16 22.81 -0.27 5.62
N PHE A 17 22.02 -1.10 6.31
CA PHE A 17 22.14 -2.54 6.24
C PHE A 17 21.84 -3.06 4.82
N ALA A 18 20.72 -2.64 4.21
CA ALA A 18 20.37 -3.03 2.85
C ALA A 18 21.39 -2.52 1.81
N GLY A 19 21.79 -1.25 1.93
CA GLY A 19 22.80 -0.64 1.05
C GLY A 19 24.18 -1.28 1.22
N GLY A 20 24.57 -1.58 2.45
CA GLY A 20 25.81 -2.28 2.80
C GLY A 20 25.83 -3.70 2.26
N ALA A 21 24.72 -4.45 2.39
CA ALA A 21 24.59 -5.77 1.81
C ALA A 21 24.70 -5.74 0.27
N MET A 22 24.04 -4.79 -0.40
CA MET A 22 24.17 -4.60 -1.86
C MET A 22 25.61 -4.23 -2.26
N LEU A 23 26.28 -3.36 -1.49
CA LEU A 23 27.67 -2.97 -1.75
C LEU A 23 28.61 -4.16 -1.57
N MET A 24 28.47 -4.92 -0.48
CA MET A 24 29.27 -6.09 -0.20
C MET A 24 29.07 -7.17 -1.26
N ALA A 25 27.83 -7.40 -1.70
CA ALA A 25 27.54 -8.27 -2.83
C ALA A 25 28.25 -7.80 -4.11
N ARG A 26 28.25 -6.50 -4.41
CA ARG A 26 28.96 -5.94 -5.58
C ARG A 26 30.48 -6.02 -5.52
N LEU A 27 31.06 -6.05 -4.32
CA LEU A 27 32.50 -6.14 -4.08
C LEU A 27 33.01 -7.59 -4.08
N LEU A 28 32.24 -8.51 -3.47
CA LEU A 28 32.60 -9.92 -3.35
C LEU A 28 32.20 -10.77 -4.58
N ALA A 29 31.17 -10.37 -5.32
CA ALA A 29 30.69 -11.15 -6.45
C ALA A 29 31.74 -11.23 -7.57
N TYR A 30 31.95 -12.46 -8.06
CA TYR A 30 32.74 -12.69 -9.27
C TYR A 30 32.06 -12.03 -10.48
N ARG A 31 32.78 -11.12 -11.14
CA ARG A 31 32.28 -10.41 -12.32
C ARG A 31 32.73 -11.14 -13.59
N SER A 32 31.86 -12.00 -14.12
CA SER A 32 32.06 -12.53 -15.48
C SER A 32 32.02 -11.40 -16.52
N PRO A 33 32.76 -11.55 -17.64
CA PRO A 33 32.82 -10.55 -18.70
C PRO A 33 31.42 -10.10 -19.11
N ASP A 34 31.30 -8.80 -19.33
CA ASP A 34 30.04 -8.19 -19.71
C ASP A 34 29.75 -8.50 -21.17
N SER A 35 28.91 -9.51 -21.41
CA SER A 35 28.53 -9.96 -22.74
C SER A 35 27.12 -9.48 -23.09
N PHE A 36 26.86 -9.29 -24.39
CA PHE A 36 25.53 -8.96 -24.89
C PHE A 36 24.48 -9.97 -24.41
N LEU A 37 24.81 -11.27 -24.45
CA LEU A 37 23.94 -12.36 -23.98
C LEU A 37 23.60 -12.24 -22.49
N LYS A 38 24.52 -11.76 -21.65
CA LYS A 38 24.28 -11.57 -20.20
C LYS A 38 23.32 -10.42 -19.91
N ARG A 39 23.22 -9.44 -20.82
CA ARG A 39 22.33 -8.28 -20.70
C ARG A 39 20.98 -8.46 -21.43
N GLN A 40 20.82 -9.54 -22.20
CA GLN A 40 19.58 -9.82 -22.90
C GLN A 40 18.47 -10.22 -21.91
N ALA A 41 17.22 -9.84 -22.22
CA ALA A 41 16.08 -10.30 -21.45
C ALA A 41 16.00 -11.84 -21.48
N TYR A 42 15.69 -12.43 -20.34
CA TYR A 42 15.60 -13.88 -20.23
C TYR A 42 14.31 -14.39 -20.87
N GLU A 43 14.45 -15.09 -22.00
CA GLU A 43 13.34 -15.79 -22.66
C GLU A 43 13.87 -17.01 -23.43
N CYS A 44 14.63 -17.88 -22.76
CA CYS A 44 15.10 -19.16 -23.33
C CYS A 44 15.78 -19.06 -24.71
N SER A 45 16.62 -18.04 -24.94
CA SER A 45 17.27 -17.76 -26.25
C SER A 45 16.35 -17.23 -27.36
N GLU A 46 15.08 -16.96 -27.08
CA GLU A 46 14.21 -16.27 -28.03
C GLU A 46 14.45 -14.77 -27.98
N THR A 47 14.46 -14.13 -29.15
CA THR A 47 14.56 -12.67 -29.22
C THR A 47 13.24 -12.07 -28.74
N PRO A 48 13.26 -11.17 -27.73
CA PRO A 48 12.03 -10.59 -27.20
C PRO A 48 11.27 -9.86 -28.31
N ILE A 49 10.01 -10.21 -28.47
CA ILE A 49 9.16 -9.72 -29.55
C ILE A 49 8.35 -8.53 -29.05
N GLY A 50 8.52 -7.37 -29.69
CA GLY A 50 7.76 -6.17 -29.38
C GLY A 50 8.34 -5.31 -28.26
N ALA A 51 7.64 -4.22 -27.94
CA ALA A 51 8.07 -3.29 -26.91
C ALA A 51 7.65 -3.78 -25.52
N ALA A 52 8.54 -3.68 -24.53
CA ALA A 52 8.21 -3.98 -23.13
C ALA A 52 7.14 -3.04 -22.52
N ARG A 53 6.84 -1.91 -23.18
CA ARG A 53 5.83 -0.94 -22.76
C ARG A 53 4.55 -1.13 -23.56
N ILE A 54 3.83 -2.20 -23.26
CA ILE A 54 2.47 -2.41 -23.77
C ILE A 54 1.44 -1.78 -22.83
N ARG A 55 0.22 -1.56 -23.35
CA ARG A 55 -0.92 -1.20 -22.51
C ARG A 55 -1.37 -2.45 -21.76
N PHE A 56 -1.09 -2.49 -20.46
CA PHE A 56 -1.62 -3.52 -19.58
C PHE A 56 -3.14 -3.38 -19.43
N LYS A 57 -3.80 -4.44 -18.92
CA LYS A 57 -5.25 -4.45 -18.71
C LYS A 57 -5.67 -3.25 -17.84
N VAL A 58 -6.71 -2.53 -18.28
CA VAL A 58 -7.24 -1.34 -17.56
C VAL A 58 -7.70 -1.69 -16.13
N ALA A 59 -8.02 -2.95 -15.86
CA ALA A 59 -8.40 -3.45 -14.54
C ALA A 59 -7.40 -3.06 -13.43
N TYR A 60 -6.09 -3.07 -13.68
CA TYR A 60 -5.09 -2.67 -12.68
C TYR A 60 -5.24 -1.22 -12.25
N TYR A 61 -5.57 -0.33 -13.18
CA TYR A 61 -5.80 1.09 -12.89
C TYR A 61 -7.05 1.28 -12.04
N ILE A 62 -8.16 0.62 -12.40
CA ILE A 62 -9.41 0.76 -11.64
C ILE A 62 -9.26 0.17 -10.24
N PHE A 63 -8.53 -0.94 -10.10
CA PHE A 63 -8.20 -1.52 -8.81
C PHE A 63 -7.37 -0.56 -7.95
N ALA A 64 -6.32 0.05 -8.50
CA ALA A 64 -5.49 1.02 -7.78
C ALA A 64 -6.30 2.26 -7.34
N LEU A 65 -7.20 2.75 -8.21
CA LEU A 65 -8.08 3.87 -7.87
C LEU A 65 -9.07 3.51 -6.75
N LEU A 66 -9.66 2.32 -6.82
CA LEU A 66 -10.55 1.81 -5.78
C LEU A 66 -9.81 1.65 -4.44
N PHE A 67 -8.60 1.08 -4.46
CA PHE A 67 -7.75 0.94 -3.29
C PHE A 67 -7.42 2.31 -2.67
N LEU A 68 -7.00 3.29 -3.47
CA LEU A 68 -6.69 4.64 -3.01
C LEU A 68 -7.90 5.31 -2.35
N LEU A 69 -9.08 5.14 -2.95
CA LEU A 69 -10.33 5.68 -2.41
C LEU A 69 -10.64 5.07 -1.03
N PHE A 70 -10.56 3.74 -0.91
CA PHE A 70 -10.73 3.05 0.37
C PHE A 70 -9.68 3.48 1.41
N ASP A 71 -8.43 3.67 1.02
CA ASP A 71 -7.35 4.11 1.91
C ASP A 71 -7.66 5.50 2.51
N ILE A 72 -8.04 6.46 1.65
CA ILE A 72 -8.47 7.79 2.09
C ILE A 72 -9.69 7.72 3.03
N GLU A 73 -10.65 6.86 2.73
CA GLU A 73 -11.83 6.73 3.58
C GLU A 73 -11.49 6.11 4.94
N THR A 74 -10.61 5.11 5.00
CA THR A 74 -10.14 4.58 6.30
C THR A 74 -9.38 5.60 7.12
N LEU A 75 -8.70 6.57 6.50
CA LEU A 75 -8.09 7.70 7.20
C LEU A 75 -9.11 8.52 7.99
N PHE A 76 -10.36 8.63 7.52
CA PHE A 76 -11.44 9.30 8.25
C PHE A 76 -11.92 8.52 9.49
N LEU A 77 -11.54 7.26 9.67
CA LEU A 77 -11.82 6.53 10.92
C LEU A 77 -10.96 6.99 12.09
N PHE A 78 -9.78 7.60 11.85
CA PHE A 78 -8.88 8.04 12.93
C PHE A 78 -9.49 9.10 13.85
N PRO A 79 -10.08 10.20 13.35
CA PRO A 79 -10.80 11.16 14.18
C PRO A 79 -11.88 10.51 15.04
N CYS A 80 -12.67 9.58 14.47
CA CYS A 80 -13.70 8.85 15.20
C CYS A 80 -13.10 8.04 16.36
N MET A 81 -11.96 7.36 16.15
CA MET A 81 -11.27 6.63 17.23
C MET A 81 -10.78 7.55 18.35
N ILE A 82 -10.28 8.74 18.02
CA ILE A 82 -9.81 9.73 19.01
C ILE A 82 -10.99 10.20 19.86
N ILE A 83 -12.12 10.55 19.22
CA ILE A 83 -13.34 10.99 19.91
C ILE A 83 -13.92 9.86 20.76
N PHE A 84 -13.93 8.62 20.25
CA PHE A 84 -14.40 7.46 20.99
C PHE A 84 -13.62 7.26 22.29
N ARG A 85 -12.29 7.39 22.24
CA ARG A 85 -11.42 7.33 23.44
C ARG A 85 -11.74 8.46 24.42
N ALA A 86 -11.99 9.67 23.94
CA ALA A 86 -12.34 10.81 24.78
C ALA A 86 -13.71 10.63 25.47
N VAL A 87 -14.72 10.12 24.75
CA VAL A 87 -16.05 9.80 25.32
C VAL A 87 -15.94 8.66 26.33
N ALA A 88 -15.21 7.58 26.00
CA ALA A 88 -15.00 6.46 26.92
C ALA A 88 -14.28 6.88 28.21
N ALA A 89 -13.40 7.87 28.14
CA ALA A 89 -12.73 8.47 29.30
C ALA A 89 -13.60 9.51 30.05
N GLY A 90 -14.84 9.76 29.61
CA GLY A 90 -15.75 10.74 30.23
C GLY A 90 -15.38 12.21 29.96
N ALA A 91 -14.45 12.48 29.04
CA ALA A 91 -13.91 13.82 28.77
C ALA A 91 -14.65 14.56 27.65
N ALA A 92 -15.46 13.87 26.85
CA ALA A 92 -16.25 14.46 25.77
C ALA A 92 -17.70 14.63 26.22
N GLY A 93 -18.13 15.88 26.41
CA GLY A 93 -19.40 16.28 27.02
C GLY A 93 -20.68 15.69 26.39
N ALA A 94 -21.38 16.46 25.55
CA ALA A 94 -22.73 16.13 25.05
C ALA A 94 -22.79 14.98 24.01
N VAL A 95 -21.65 14.35 23.68
CA VAL A 95 -21.57 13.28 22.68
C VAL A 95 -21.82 11.94 23.36
N THR A 96 -23.02 11.40 23.18
CA THR A 96 -23.38 10.07 23.68
C THR A 96 -22.69 8.97 22.86
N ILE A 97 -22.17 7.94 23.53
CA ILE A 97 -21.61 6.71 22.93
C ILE A 97 -22.49 6.14 21.80
N ASN A 98 -23.83 6.22 21.95
CA ASN A 98 -24.76 5.72 20.94
C ASN A 98 -24.64 6.45 19.59
N LEU A 99 -24.38 7.76 19.58
CA LEU A 99 -24.22 8.54 18.35
C LEU A 99 -22.95 8.13 17.59
N LEU A 100 -21.86 7.88 18.32
CA LEU A 100 -20.60 7.37 17.75
C LEU A 100 -20.78 6.02 17.07
N TYR A 101 -21.55 5.10 17.68
CA TYR A 101 -21.84 3.82 17.05
C TYR A 101 -22.63 4.01 15.75
N ILE A 102 -23.66 4.85 15.75
CA ILE A 102 -24.47 5.10 14.54
C ILE A 102 -23.60 5.67 13.43
N GLU A 103 -22.72 6.62 13.73
CA GLU A 103 -21.84 7.23 12.74
C GLU A 103 -20.77 6.25 12.23
N LEU A 104 -20.18 5.44 13.11
CA LEU A 104 -19.22 4.39 12.72
C LEU A 104 -19.88 3.32 11.83
N PHE A 105 -21.05 2.83 12.20
CA PHE A 105 -21.80 1.88 11.39
C PHE A 105 -22.26 2.49 10.06
N GLY A 106 -22.69 3.75 10.06
CA GLY A 106 -23.04 4.49 8.85
C GLY A 106 -21.84 4.62 7.90
N PHE A 107 -20.67 4.98 8.44
CA PHE A 107 -19.45 5.12 7.67
C PHE A 107 -18.97 3.78 7.09
N ILE A 108 -18.94 2.73 7.90
CA ILE A 108 -18.62 1.37 7.45
C ILE A 108 -19.63 0.89 6.40
N PHE A 109 -20.92 1.21 6.57
CA PHE A 109 -21.93 0.85 5.59
C PHE A 109 -21.66 1.51 4.23
N VAL A 110 -21.28 2.79 4.21
CA VAL A 110 -20.90 3.49 2.97
C VAL A 110 -19.70 2.82 2.31
N LEU A 111 -18.64 2.50 3.07
CA LEU A 111 -17.46 1.75 2.59
C LEU A 111 -17.87 0.43 1.91
N PHE A 112 -18.64 -0.40 2.61
CA PHE A 112 -19.09 -1.68 2.08
C PHE A 112 -19.98 -1.53 0.85
N SER A 113 -20.82 -0.48 0.78
CA SER A 113 -21.67 -0.23 -0.37
C SER A 113 -20.87 0.03 -1.66
N GLY A 114 -19.77 0.78 -1.57
CA GLY A 114 -18.86 1.03 -2.68
C GLY A 114 -18.19 -0.25 -3.18
N LEU A 115 -17.77 -1.12 -2.24
CA LEU A 115 -17.15 -2.41 -2.58
C LEU A 115 -18.15 -3.36 -3.26
N ILE A 116 -19.36 -3.46 -2.71
CA ILE A 116 -20.44 -4.27 -3.28
C ILE A 116 -20.77 -3.78 -4.69
N TYR A 117 -20.86 -2.47 -4.90
CA TYR A 117 -21.12 -1.91 -6.23
C TYR A 117 -20.00 -2.27 -7.23
N ALA A 118 -18.72 -2.08 -6.85
CA ALA A 118 -17.58 -2.44 -7.69
C ALA A 118 -17.56 -3.94 -8.04
N TRP A 119 -17.90 -4.79 -7.06
CA TRP A 119 -18.00 -6.23 -7.28
C TRP A 119 -19.13 -6.59 -8.24
N ARG A 120 -20.33 -6.03 -8.06
CA ARG A 120 -21.47 -6.27 -8.97
C ARG A 120 -21.20 -5.79 -10.40
N LYS A 121 -20.33 -4.80 -10.58
CA LYS A 121 -19.88 -4.33 -11.89
C LYS A 121 -18.78 -5.19 -12.52
N GLY A 122 -18.33 -6.24 -11.85
CA GLY A 122 -17.30 -7.15 -12.37
C GLY A 122 -15.91 -6.52 -12.45
N VAL A 123 -15.70 -5.35 -11.84
CA VAL A 123 -14.42 -4.62 -11.88
C VAL A 123 -13.31 -5.38 -11.16
N LEU A 124 -13.70 -6.22 -10.19
CA LEU A 124 -12.81 -7.05 -9.38
C LEU A 124 -12.58 -8.45 -9.99
N VAL A 125 -13.20 -8.76 -11.13
CA VAL A 125 -13.06 -10.07 -11.78
C VAL A 125 -11.82 -10.04 -12.68
N TRP A 126 -10.92 -10.99 -12.44
CA TRP A 126 -9.68 -11.14 -13.20
C TRP A 126 -9.85 -12.25 -14.23
N GLU A 127 -9.50 -11.96 -15.49
CA GLU A 127 -9.21 -12.96 -16.53
C GLU A 127 -7.71 -13.09 -16.76
#